data_AF-A0A2A9KJX2-F1
#
_entry.id   AF-A0A2A9KJX2-F1
#
_cell.length_a   1.000
_cell.length_b   1.000
_cell.length_c   1.000
_cell.angle_alpha   90.00
_cell.angle_beta   90.00
_cell.angle_gamma   90.00
#
_symmetry.space_group_name_H-M   'P 1'
#
loop_
_entity.id
_entity.type
_entity.pdbx_description
1 polymer ?
#
loop_
_entity_poly.entity_id
_entity_poly.type
_entity_poly.pdbx_seq_one_letter_code
_entity_poly.pdbx_strand_id
1 'polypeptide(L)'
;MKKTILLAVCFFMQSLLPAYAAQAGKFAYCGGLLKFNIPDFFDKPSIEKQSGPITCKDGFIIKSKVGNKKETVDIRKSTDYFMMPKDFNEEFLAQFKENYPQRLNFSYNIQNKNGSTTVLTFYWLDDTGRLKKIDKEFYFGKQDSMSAHLSYAANPNDSNDVLFMNALEQLFLSMEIDW
;
A
#
# COMPACT_ATOMS: atom_id res chain seq x y z
N MET A 1 24.25 14.62 -15.70
CA MET A 1 24.27 14.17 -14.29
C MET A 1 22.85 14.23 -13.70
N LYS A 2 22.07 13.15 -13.74
CA LYS A 2 20.68 13.10 -13.20
C LYS A 2 20.23 11.69 -12.75
N LYS A 3 21.16 10.77 -12.43
CA LYS A 3 20.82 9.37 -12.06
C LYS A 3 20.84 9.08 -10.55
N THR A 4 21.32 10.00 -9.72
CA THR A 4 21.66 9.69 -8.32
C THR A 4 20.48 9.79 -7.35
N ILE A 5 19.42 10.55 -7.66
CA ILE A 5 18.31 10.79 -6.71
C ILE A 5 17.34 9.60 -6.64
N LEU A 6 17.16 8.86 -7.74
CA LEU A 6 16.22 7.74 -7.83
C LEU A 6 16.64 6.53 -6.97
N LEU A 7 17.95 6.29 -6.83
CA LEU A 7 18.47 5.20 -6.00
C LEU A 7 18.26 5.44 -4.50
N ALA A 8 18.35 6.69 -4.04
CA ALA A 8 18.26 7.02 -2.62
C ALA A 8 16.87 6.73 -2.03
N VAL A 9 15.81 6.94 -2.82
CA VAL A 9 14.41 6.68 -2.38
C VAL A 9 14.14 5.18 -2.28
N CYS A 10 14.67 4.37 -3.20
CA CYS A 10 14.53 2.91 -3.14
C CYS A 10 15.34 2.29 -2.00
N PHE A 11 16.55 2.81 -1.72
CA PHE A 11 17.41 2.28 -0.66
C PHE A 11 16.88 2.58 0.75
N PHE A 12 16.28 3.75 0.97
CA PHE A 12 15.72 4.11 2.29
C PHE A 12 14.46 3.30 2.66
N MET A 13 13.66 2.88 1.67
CA MET A 13 12.45 2.09 1.93
C MET A 13 12.75 0.64 2.32
N GLN A 14 13.83 0.04 1.81
CA GLN A 14 14.18 -1.35 2.11
C GLN A 14 14.73 -1.56 3.54
N SER A 15 15.39 -0.55 4.13
CA SER A 15 16.00 -0.67 5.47
C SER A 15 15.03 -0.55 6.64
N LEU A 16 13.74 -0.23 6.40
CA LEU A 16 12.73 -0.02 7.44
C LEU A 16 11.79 -1.22 7.64
N LEU A 17 11.91 -2.27 6.82
CA LEU A 17 10.99 -3.41 6.78
C LEU A 17 10.94 -4.29 8.04
N PRO A 18 12.04 -4.55 8.81
CA PRO A 18 11.97 -5.55 9.88
C PRO A 18 11.50 -5.02 11.24
N ALA A 19 11.55 -3.71 11.50
CA ALA A 19 11.42 -3.17 12.87
C ALA A 19 9.97 -2.96 13.35
N TYR A 20 8.99 -2.94 12.44
CA TYR A 20 7.60 -2.56 12.76
C TYR A 20 6.64 -3.74 12.99
N ALA A 21 7.13 -4.99 12.87
CA ALA A 21 6.32 -6.19 13.01
C ALA A 21 5.84 -6.49 14.47
N ALA A 22 6.28 -5.71 15.47
CA ALA A 22 6.14 -6.06 16.89
C ALA A 22 5.42 -5.02 17.76
N GLN A 23 4.41 -4.31 17.24
CA GLN A 23 3.59 -3.40 18.07
C GLN A 23 2.31 -4.09 18.57
N ALA A 24 2.02 -3.94 19.86
CA ALA A 24 0.93 -4.62 20.54
C ALA A 24 -0.46 -4.05 20.16
N GLY A 25 -1.36 -4.94 19.74
CA GLY A 25 -2.79 -4.69 19.51
C GLY A 25 -3.14 -4.26 18.09
N LYS A 26 -3.41 -5.23 17.19
CA LYS A 26 -3.94 -4.93 15.85
C LYS A 26 -5.35 -4.37 15.94
N PHE A 27 -5.60 -3.29 15.21
CA PHE A 27 -6.93 -2.74 15.01
C PHE A 27 -7.73 -3.61 14.05
N ALA A 28 -8.96 -3.95 14.42
CA ALA A 28 -9.88 -4.73 13.62
C ALA A 28 -10.83 -3.81 12.83
N TYR A 29 -10.86 -3.98 11.52
CA TYR A 29 -11.73 -3.25 10.60
C TYR A 29 -12.79 -4.19 10.02
N CYS A 30 -14.00 -3.65 9.82
CA CYS A 30 -15.15 -4.36 9.25
C CYS A 30 -15.45 -5.70 9.94
N GLY A 31 -15.69 -5.67 11.26
CA GLY A 31 -16.00 -6.87 12.04
C GLY A 31 -14.82 -7.84 12.21
N GLY A 32 -13.59 -7.42 11.91
CA GLY A 32 -12.39 -8.23 12.06
C GLY A 32 -11.89 -8.85 10.75
N LEU A 33 -12.60 -8.64 9.64
CA LEU A 33 -12.19 -9.06 8.30
C LEU A 33 -10.77 -8.62 7.95
N LEU A 34 -10.42 -7.41 8.36
CA LEU A 34 -9.07 -6.86 8.22
C LEU A 34 -8.52 -6.48 9.59
N LYS A 35 -7.25 -6.79 9.83
CA LYS A 35 -6.53 -6.44 11.05
C LYS A 35 -5.21 -5.78 10.70
N PHE A 36 -4.90 -4.61 11.26
CA PHE A 36 -3.64 -3.92 10.99
C PHE A 36 -3.22 -3.05 12.17
N ASN A 37 -1.94 -2.69 12.23
CA ASN A 37 -1.46 -1.66 13.12
C ASN A 37 -1.75 -0.29 12.49
N ILE A 38 -2.27 0.65 13.28
CA ILE A 38 -2.41 2.04 12.85
C ILE A 38 -1.17 2.80 13.33
N PRO A 39 -0.26 3.23 12.43
CA PRO A 39 0.87 4.07 12.80
C PRO A 39 0.43 5.32 13.57
N ASP A 40 1.25 5.73 14.53
CA ASP A 40 1.00 6.93 15.35
C ASP A 40 0.90 8.23 14.52
N PHE A 41 1.36 8.20 13.28
CA PHE A 41 1.23 9.30 12.34
C PHE A 41 -0.22 9.53 11.84
N PHE A 42 -1.10 8.54 11.92
CA PHE A 42 -2.47 8.62 11.41
C PHE A 42 -3.51 8.89 12.49
N ASP A 43 -4.56 9.63 12.13
CA ASP A 43 -5.72 9.90 12.99
C ASP A 43 -6.52 8.61 13.22
N LYS A 44 -6.09 7.86 14.23
CA LYS A 44 -6.70 6.60 14.66
C LYS A 44 -8.21 6.74 14.95
N PRO A 45 -8.68 7.73 15.73
CA PRO A 45 -10.12 7.95 15.93
C PRO A 45 -10.92 8.11 14.63
N SER A 46 -10.36 8.77 13.60
CA SER A 46 -11.03 8.88 12.29
C SER A 46 -11.15 7.52 11.58
N ILE A 47 -10.13 6.67 11.65
CA ILE A 47 -10.16 5.32 11.05
C ILE A 47 -11.14 4.41 11.82
N GLU A 48 -11.10 4.46 13.16
CA GLU A 48 -11.95 3.65 14.04
C GLU A 48 -13.44 3.89 13.77
N LYS A 49 -13.85 5.15 13.61
CA LYS A 49 -15.25 5.52 13.28
C LYS A 49 -15.75 4.93 11.95
N GLN A 50 -14.84 4.62 11.02
CA GLN A 50 -15.17 4.04 9.72
C GLN A 50 -15.29 2.51 9.76
N SER A 51 -14.92 1.85 10.87
CA SER A 51 -14.91 0.39 10.98
C SER A 51 -16.24 -0.25 11.40
N GLY A 52 -17.26 0.56 11.66
CA GLY A 52 -18.57 0.08 12.09
C GLY A 52 -19.23 -0.81 11.02
N PRO A 53 -20.12 -1.75 11.40
CA PRO A 53 -20.73 -2.72 10.48
C PRO A 53 -21.44 -2.11 9.26
N ILE A 54 -21.92 -0.86 9.38
CA ILE A 54 -22.63 -0.14 8.32
C ILE A 54 -21.68 0.75 7.51
N THR A 55 -20.57 1.18 8.12
CA THR A 55 -19.67 2.22 7.57
C THR A 55 -18.41 1.66 6.92
N CYS A 56 -18.10 0.37 7.09
CA CYS A 56 -16.90 -0.24 6.55
C CYS A 56 -16.95 -0.61 5.05
N LYS A 57 -17.88 -0.03 4.28
CA LYS A 57 -18.12 -0.42 2.88
C LYS A 57 -16.95 0.00 1.99
N ASP A 58 -16.41 -0.97 1.25
CA ASP A 58 -15.49 -0.85 0.13
C ASP A 58 -14.15 -0.10 0.35
N GLY A 59 -13.85 0.35 1.58
CA GLY A 59 -12.62 1.08 1.88
C GLY A 59 -12.70 2.01 3.09
N PHE A 60 -11.56 2.63 3.43
CA PHE A 60 -11.48 3.62 4.50
C PHE A 60 -10.52 4.76 4.16
N ILE A 61 -10.81 5.93 4.72
CA ILE A 61 -9.98 7.13 4.59
C ILE A 61 -8.96 7.13 5.72
N ILE A 62 -7.68 7.20 5.35
CA ILE A 62 -6.55 7.44 6.24
C ILE A 62 -6.24 8.93 6.22
N LYS A 63 -6.12 9.53 7.40
CA LYS A 63 -5.75 10.96 7.56
C LYS A 63 -4.49 11.07 8.40
N SER A 64 -3.59 11.98 8.06
CA SER A 64 -2.46 12.34 8.93
C SER A 64 -2.94 13.08 10.17
N LYS A 65 -2.30 12.85 11.32
CA LYS A 65 -2.45 13.72 12.50
C LYS A 65 -1.80 15.09 12.30
N VAL A 66 -0.75 15.12 11.47
CA VAL A 66 0.04 16.32 11.18
C VAL A 66 -0.20 16.73 9.74
N GLY A 67 -0.63 17.98 9.52
CA GLY A 67 -1.02 18.48 8.21
C GLY A 67 -2.39 17.98 7.73
N ASN A 68 -2.78 18.38 6.53
CA ASN A 68 -4.13 18.12 5.97
C ASN A 68 -4.16 16.96 4.94
N LYS A 69 -3.22 16.01 5.04
CA LYS A 69 -3.15 14.91 4.09
C LYS A 69 -4.13 13.80 4.44
N LYS A 70 -4.76 13.26 3.40
CA LYS A 70 -5.64 12.12 3.50
C LYS A 70 -5.62 11.34 2.20
N GLU A 71 -5.79 10.03 2.30
CA GLU A 71 -5.94 9.14 1.16
C GLU A 71 -6.98 8.07 1.46
N THR A 72 -7.57 7.49 0.40
CA THR A 72 -8.58 6.44 0.53
C THR A 72 -7.97 5.10 0.18
N VAL A 73 -8.01 4.16 1.13
CA VAL A 73 -7.69 2.76 0.89
C VAL A 73 -8.97 2.08 0.45
N ASP A 74 -9.02 1.67 -0.81
CA ASP A 74 -10.13 0.88 -1.33
C ASP A 74 -9.90 -0.59 -0.99
N ILE A 75 -10.90 -1.23 -0.39
CA ILE A 75 -10.92 -2.67 -0.10
C ILE A 75 -12.03 -3.28 -0.94
N ARG A 76 -11.70 -4.17 -1.85
CA ARG A 76 -12.68 -4.77 -2.76
C ARG A 76 -12.59 -6.30 -2.72
N LYS A 77 -13.71 -6.98 -2.93
CA LYS A 77 -13.71 -8.42 -3.18
C LYS A 77 -13.12 -8.68 -4.57
N SER A 78 -12.28 -9.71 -4.72
CA SER A 78 -11.53 -10.00 -5.97
C SER A 78 -12.38 -10.18 -7.21
N THR A 79 -13.68 -10.46 -7.07
CA THR A 79 -14.56 -10.76 -8.21
C THR A 79 -14.70 -9.60 -9.18
N ASP A 80 -14.44 -8.37 -8.73
CA ASP A 80 -14.84 -7.21 -9.51
C ASP A 80 -13.73 -6.66 -10.40
N TYR A 81 -12.44 -6.72 -10.01
CA TYR A 81 -11.38 -6.10 -10.83
C TYR A 81 -9.95 -6.66 -10.74
N PHE A 82 -9.59 -7.44 -9.72
CA PHE A 82 -8.16 -7.74 -9.48
C PHE A 82 -7.95 -9.17 -8.96
N MET A 83 -8.09 -10.16 -9.83
CA MET A 83 -7.34 -11.41 -9.60
C MET A 83 -5.88 -11.07 -9.86
N MET A 84 -4.97 -11.51 -8.97
CA MET A 84 -3.54 -11.49 -9.30
C MET A 84 -3.42 -12.16 -10.66
N PRO A 85 -2.81 -11.51 -11.67
CA PRO A 85 -2.68 -12.12 -12.98
C PRO A 85 -2.11 -13.52 -12.78
N LYS A 86 -2.79 -14.55 -13.27
CA LYS A 86 -2.29 -15.94 -13.17
C LYS A 86 -0.86 -16.05 -13.72
N ASP A 87 -0.53 -15.13 -14.62
CA ASP A 87 0.74 -14.98 -15.29
C ASP A 87 1.52 -13.74 -14.79
N PHE A 88 1.42 -13.38 -13.50
CA PHE A 88 2.36 -12.42 -12.92
C PHE A 88 3.77 -13.03 -12.89
N ASN A 89 4.43 -12.97 -14.04
CA ASN A 89 5.71 -13.56 -14.36
C ASN A 89 6.59 -12.50 -15.05
N GLU A 90 7.81 -12.87 -15.42
CA GLU A 90 8.75 -11.95 -16.06
C GLU A 90 8.22 -11.36 -17.38
N GLU A 91 7.37 -12.10 -18.10
CA GLU A 91 6.77 -11.66 -19.36
C GLU A 91 5.73 -10.56 -19.14
N PHE A 92 4.83 -10.73 -18.18
CA PHE A 92 3.89 -9.66 -17.79
C PHE A 92 4.63 -8.38 -17.38
N LEU A 93 5.72 -8.52 -16.61
CA LEU A 93 6.54 -7.38 -16.20
C LEU A 93 7.24 -6.70 -17.38
N ALA A 94 7.71 -7.47 -18.36
CA ALA A 94 8.32 -6.95 -19.58
C ALA A 94 7.30 -6.17 -20.42
N GLN A 95 6.15 -6.78 -20.71
CA GLN A 95 5.07 -6.13 -21.47
C GLN A 95 4.55 -4.87 -20.76
N PHE A 96 4.43 -4.91 -19.43
CA PHE A 96 4.02 -3.74 -18.65
C PHE A 96 5.01 -2.58 -18.80
N LYS A 97 6.32 -2.85 -18.75
CA LYS A 97 7.37 -1.84 -18.95
C LYS A 97 7.36 -1.27 -20.37
N GLU A 98 7.10 -2.10 -21.37
CA GLU A 98 7.00 -1.66 -22.77
C GLU A 98 5.80 -0.74 -23.00
N ASN A 99 4.63 -1.12 -22.46
CA ASN A 99 3.40 -0.34 -22.60
C ASN A 99 3.38 0.92 -21.71
N TYR A 100 4.13 0.90 -20.60
CA TYR A 100 4.17 2.00 -19.65
C TYR A 100 5.62 2.34 -19.24
N PRO A 101 6.44 2.90 -20.14
CA PRO A 101 7.85 3.19 -19.87
C PRO A 101 8.06 4.23 -18.75
N GLN A 102 7.02 5.03 -18.47
CA GLN A 102 6.96 6.00 -17.38
C GLN A 102 6.74 5.35 -16.00
N ARG A 103 6.56 4.02 -15.93
CA ARG A 103 6.21 3.30 -14.70
C ARG A 103 7.34 2.37 -14.29
N LEU A 104 7.78 2.50 -13.04
CA LEU A 104 8.62 1.49 -12.39
C LEU A 104 7.72 0.58 -11.57
N ASN A 105 7.94 -0.72 -11.66
CA ASN A 105 7.20 -1.70 -10.86
C ASN A 105 8.15 -2.38 -9.86
N PHE A 106 7.64 -2.64 -8.66
CA PHE A 106 8.31 -3.41 -7.63
C PHE A 106 7.29 -4.36 -6.99
N SER A 107 7.66 -5.62 -6.80
CA SER A 107 6.82 -6.58 -6.10
C SER A 107 7.55 -7.19 -4.92
N TYR A 108 6.83 -7.39 -3.82
CA TYR A 108 7.34 -8.09 -2.65
C TYR A 108 6.22 -8.89 -2.00
N ASN A 109 6.60 -9.93 -1.28
CA ASN A 109 5.67 -10.80 -0.57
C ASN A 109 5.84 -10.59 0.93
N ILE A 110 4.73 -10.37 1.62
CA ILE A 110 4.64 -10.34 3.07
C ILE A 110 4.07 -11.69 3.49
N GLN A 111 4.79 -12.42 4.33
CA GLN A 111 4.34 -13.71 4.86
C GLN A 111 3.92 -13.52 6.32
N ASN A 112 2.73 -13.99 6.68
CA ASN A 112 2.27 -14.03 8.07
C ASN A 112 1.63 -15.39 8.39
N LYS A 113 1.30 -15.61 9.66
CA LYS A 113 0.71 -16.87 10.14
C LYS A 113 -0.64 -17.24 9.49
N ASN A 114 -1.33 -16.27 8.89
CA ASN A 114 -2.68 -16.41 8.33
C ASN A 114 -2.69 -16.42 6.78
N GLY A 115 -1.54 -16.23 6.14
CA GLY A 115 -1.40 -16.26 4.68
C GLY A 115 -0.25 -15.40 4.16
N SER A 116 -0.23 -15.25 2.84
CA SER A 116 0.70 -14.37 2.14
C SER A 116 -0.03 -13.19 1.53
N THR A 117 0.61 -12.03 1.51
CA THR A 117 0.17 -10.85 0.78
C THR A 117 1.23 -10.50 -0.26
N THR A 118 0.87 -10.56 -1.53
CA THR A 118 1.70 -10.02 -2.61
C THR A 118 1.37 -8.56 -2.78
N VAL A 119 2.38 -7.70 -2.73
CA VAL A 119 2.22 -6.27 -2.94
C VAL A 119 2.88 -5.90 -4.25
N LEU A 120 2.12 -5.29 -5.15
CA LEU A 120 2.62 -4.64 -6.34
C LEU A 120 2.66 -3.13 -6.09
N THR A 121 3.80 -2.51 -6.35
CA THR A 121 3.98 -1.07 -6.27
C THR A 121 4.36 -0.54 -7.64
N PHE A 122 3.61 0.44 -8.13
CA PHE A 122 3.85 1.14 -9.37
C PHE A 122 4.20 2.59 -9.08
N TYR A 123 5.41 3.00 -9.43
CA TYR A 123 5.87 4.39 -9.35
C TYR A 123 5.66 5.04 -10.71
N TRP A 124 4.84 6.07 -10.74
CA TRP A 124 4.58 6.85 -11.94
C TRP A 124 5.48 8.07 -11.97
N LEU A 125 6.23 8.19 -13.06
CA LEU A 125 7.11 9.32 -13.29
C LEU A 125 6.41 10.33 -14.22
N ASP A 126 6.72 11.61 -14.03
CA ASP A 126 6.43 12.65 -15.03
C ASP A 126 7.44 12.60 -16.18
N ASP A 127 7.22 13.43 -17.21
CA ASP A 127 8.07 13.50 -18.40
C ASP A 127 9.52 13.93 -18.10
N THR A 128 9.79 14.42 -16.89
CA THR A 128 11.13 14.79 -16.41
C THR A 128 11.82 13.68 -15.61
N GLY A 129 11.13 12.56 -15.42
CA GLY A 129 11.58 11.41 -14.63
C GLY A 129 11.41 11.60 -13.12
N ARG A 130 10.59 12.57 -12.67
CA ARG A 130 10.29 12.78 -11.25
C ARG A 130 9.08 11.97 -10.83
N LEU A 131 9.10 11.46 -9.60
CA LEU A 131 7.97 10.76 -9.02
C LEU A 131 6.76 11.70 -8.96
N LYS A 132 5.63 11.24 -9.52
CA LYS A 132 4.35 11.95 -9.57
C LYS A 132 3.30 11.26 -8.70
N LYS A 133 3.25 9.93 -8.75
CA LYS A 133 2.21 9.12 -8.12
C LYS A 133 2.76 7.75 -7.78
N ILE A 134 2.22 7.12 -6.74
CA ILE A 134 2.44 5.72 -6.43
C ILE A 134 1.09 5.03 -6.37
N ASP A 135 0.98 3.89 -7.06
CA ASP A 135 -0.13 2.96 -6.91
C ASP A 135 0.38 1.71 -6.20
N LYS A 136 -0.39 1.23 -5.24
CA LYS A 136 -0.14 -0.02 -4.53
C LYS A 136 -1.36 -0.92 -4.65
N GLU A 137 -1.11 -2.15 -5.05
CA GLU A 137 -2.10 -3.21 -5.13
C GLU A 137 -1.69 -4.35 -4.21
N PHE A 138 -2.64 -4.83 -3.42
CA PHE A 138 -2.45 -5.87 -2.42
C PHE A 138 -3.29 -7.09 -2.80
N TYR A 139 -2.64 -8.23 -2.94
CA TYR A 139 -3.25 -9.51 -3.28
C TYR A 139 -3.07 -10.49 -2.13
N PHE A 140 -4.17 -10.95 -1.54
CA PHE A 140 -4.14 -11.83 -0.37
C PHE A 140 -4.33 -13.28 -0.81
N GLY A 141 -3.31 -14.13 -0.62
CA GLY A 141 -3.10 -15.39 -1.37
C GLY A 141 -3.98 -16.60 -1.07
N LYS A 142 -5.27 -16.46 -0.72
CA LYS A 142 -6.23 -17.60 -0.66
C LYS A 142 -7.30 -17.48 -1.75
N GLN A 143 -7.86 -18.62 -2.17
CA GLN A 143 -8.95 -18.72 -3.16
C GLN A 143 -10.16 -17.88 -2.70
N ASP A 144 -10.82 -17.14 -3.61
CA ASP A 144 -11.84 -16.10 -3.34
C ASP A 144 -11.31 -14.82 -2.66
N SER A 145 -10.04 -14.48 -2.93
CA SER A 145 -9.24 -13.41 -2.31
C SER A 145 -9.92 -12.05 -2.26
N MET A 146 -9.64 -11.26 -1.23
CA MET A 146 -9.87 -9.81 -1.32
C MET A 146 -8.68 -9.16 -2.03
N SER A 147 -8.82 -7.92 -2.44
CA SER A 147 -7.70 -7.06 -2.86
C SER A 147 -7.86 -5.69 -2.23
N ALA A 148 -6.75 -5.04 -1.89
CA ALA A 148 -6.77 -3.63 -1.53
C ALA A 148 -6.01 -2.83 -2.59
N HIS A 149 -6.46 -1.61 -2.84
CA HIS A 149 -5.80 -0.69 -3.73
C HIS A 149 -5.67 0.67 -3.06
N LEU A 150 -4.51 1.29 -3.24
CA LEU A 150 -4.25 2.66 -2.85
C LEU A 150 -3.47 3.37 -3.94
N SER A 151 -3.94 4.55 -4.30
CA SER A 151 -3.31 5.44 -5.26
C SER A 151 -3.08 6.78 -4.57
N TYR A 152 -1.84 7.28 -4.54
CA TYR A 152 -1.54 8.57 -3.90
C TYR A 152 -0.52 9.39 -4.70
N ALA A 153 -0.71 10.71 -4.69
CA ALA A 153 0.27 11.63 -5.26
C ALA A 153 1.49 11.72 -4.33
N ALA A 154 2.68 11.73 -4.92
CA ALA A 154 3.93 11.75 -4.15
C ALA A 154 4.79 12.92 -4.61
N ASN A 155 5.03 13.88 -3.72
CA ASN A 155 6.06 14.90 -3.89
C ASN A 155 7.28 14.55 -3.04
N PRO A 156 8.35 13.98 -3.62
CA PRO A 156 9.53 13.55 -2.85
C PRO A 156 10.31 14.70 -2.21
N ASN A 157 10.03 15.95 -2.57
CA ASN A 157 10.65 17.13 -1.95
C ASN A 157 9.86 17.66 -0.75
N ASP A 158 8.66 17.13 -0.48
CA ASP A 158 7.86 17.48 0.68
C ASP A 158 8.09 16.43 1.78
N SER A 159 8.58 16.87 2.94
CA SER A 159 8.87 15.96 4.06
C SER A 159 7.60 15.33 4.63
N ASN A 160 6.46 16.03 4.60
CA ASN A 160 5.18 15.47 5.04
C ASN A 160 4.70 14.39 4.08
N ASP A 161 4.93 14.53 2.77
CA ASP A 161 4.68 13.47 1.79
C ASP A 161 5.50 12.22 2.13
N VAL A 162 6.81 12.39 2.35
CA VAL A 162 7.70 11.27 2.67
C VAL A 162 7.29 10.55 3.95
N LEU A 163 6.95 11.29 5.01
CA LEU A 163 6.45 10.71 6.26
C LEU A 163 5.11 10.00 6.07
N PHE A 164 4.19 10.59 5.30
CA PHE A 164 2.90 9.98 4.98
C PHE A 164 3.08 8.66 4.21
N MET A 165 3.98 8.63 3.22
CA MET A 165 4.31 7.42 2.46
C MET A 165 4.89 6.31 3.37
N ASN A 166 5.81 6.67 4.27
CA ASN A 166 6.41 5.70 5.19
C ASN A 166 5.37 5.14 6.17
N ALA A 167 4.47 5.98 6.69
CA ALA A 167 3.39 5.54 7.55
C ALA A 167 2.41 4.62 6.81
N LEU A 168 2.07 4.93 5.54
CA LEU A 168 1.23 4.06 4.72
C LEU A 168 1.87 2.68 4.57
N GLU A 169 3.17 2.63 4.24
CA GLU A 169 3.91 1.39 4.10
C GLU A 169 3.86 0.54 5.38
N GLN A 170 4.07 1.17 6.55
CA GLN A 170 3.97 0.47 7.84
C GLN A 170 2.57 -0.09 8.10
N LEU A 171 1.52 0.67 7.80
CA LEU A 171 0.14 0.21 7.93
C LEU A 171 -0.09 -1.04 7.07
N PHE A 172 0.38 -1.01 5.81
CA PHE A 172 0.19 -2.13 4.89
C PHE A 172 1.02 -3.36 5.25
N LEU A 173 2.27 -3.20 5.67
CA LEU A 173 3.12 -4.31 6.13
C LEU A 173 2.53 -5.05 7.33
N SER A 174 1.72 -4.36 8.13
CA SER A 174 1.05 -4.94 9.30
C SER A 174 -0.29 -5.61 8.99
N MET A 175 -0.81 -5.45 7.77
CA MET A 175 -2.16 -5.86 7.40
C MET A 175 -2.28 -7.39 7.33
N GLU A 176 -3.30 -7.89 8.01
CA GLU A 176 -3.73 -9.27 8.07
C GLU A 176 -5.21 -9.35 7.65
N ILE A 177 -5.56 -10.46 7.04
CA ILE A 177 -6.94 -10.84 6.78
C ILE A 177 -7.29 -11.96 7.76
N ASP A 178 -8.42 -11.82 8.45
CA ASP A 178 -9.01 -12.89 9.24
C ASP A 178 -10.09 -13.55 8.38
N TRP A 179 -9.87 -14.84 8.08
CA TRP A 179 -10.73 -15.67 7.23
C TRP A 179 -11.83 -16.33 8.04
#